data_AF-A0A1H5RJD5-F1
#
_entry.id   AF-A0A1H5RJD5-F1
#
_cell.length_a   1.000
_cell.length_b   1.000
_cell.length_c   1.000
_cell.angle_alpha   90.00
_cell.angle_beta   90.00
_cell.angle_gamma   90.00
#
_symmetry.space_group_name_H-M   'P 1'
#
loop_
_entity.id
_entity.type
_entity.pdbx_description
1 polymer ?
#
loop_
_entity_poly.entity_id
_entity_poly.type
_entity_poly.pdbx_seq_one_letter_code
_entity_poly.pdbx_strand_id
1 'polypeptide(L)'
;MTGYPAEPRLDCDVIMKGGITSGVIYPRAVCELARTYRLRSVGGASAGAIAAAAAAAAEYGRTADGFEKLANLPDEISEPAAIGGSVLFRLFQPAGRTRGLFRVATAGLGKRKAIQVIAIALAVVRSFPIAVALGALPGIVLLILALFGTGIARVTAIVAAVLLLLVGATLGAAVGIAQRVGRAVPANNFGLCSGMPGPGSSGQAEALTPWLHKTVQDLAGRGTAGTPLTFGDLETHGCALRVMTTNLTRGQPLAMPWSDRQYFFDEKEFRDLFPADVVEWMVDHPPANAAEAPDSLRPLPAPEHLPVLVATRMSLSFPFLLSAIPLHTLDAAAPGGHRVHWFSDGGICSNLPVHFFDSPLPSRPTFAIDLAPFPPGREKSDVERENTFLPALDDSGRPPRWTTWPSTGLGSLVGFAGAMLSTARSWVDESQAAMPGYDDRIVTVYVEDDEGGLNLEMDQSQITGLAERGKAAAEQLVERFAGELPGTTPALGWERQRWLRFRTATAGLSGWLTGFRTGYTATPPATTPYGDLAGPGATETPPSHDFEPARRIAVDQRTGELLTLATDWAEPPADAFTEGAPEPAPVLQLVPKAWIERPGSPGGSGSPGPGLGGSA
;
A
#
# COMPACT_ATOMS: atom_id res chain seq x y z
N MET A 1 18.38 -27.99 -15.08
CA MET A 1 17.22 -27.41 -15.81
C MET A 1 16.69 -26.32 -14.90
N THR A 2 16.66 -25.08 -15.36
CA THR A 2 16.22 -23.92 -14.55
C THR A 2 14.80 -24.17 -14.07
N GLY A 3 14.53 -23.90 -12.78
CA GLY A 3 13.21 -24.13 -12.19
C GLY A 3 12.13 -23.22 -12.79
N TYR A 4 12.54 -22.15 -13.47
CA TYR A 4 11.68 -21.16 -14.10
C TYR A 4 11.91 -21.15 -15.62
N PRO A 5 10.87 -21.41 -16.43
CA PRO A 5 11.00 -21.35 -17.89
C PRO A 5 11.20 -19.90 -18.35
N ALA A 6 12.06 -19.68 -19.34
CA ALA A 6 12.32 -18.34 -19.90
C ALA A 6 11.06 -17.74 -20.55
N GLU A 7 10.29 -18.59 -21.24
CA GLU A 7 9.03 -18.25 -21.89
C GLU A 7 7.93 -19.22 -21.40
N PRO A 8 7.30 -18.93 -20.24
CA PRO A 8 6.10 -19.65 -19.81
C PRO A 8 4.98 -19.47 -20.84
N ARG A 9 4.13 -20.50 -21.02
CA ARG A 9 3.01 -20.45 -21.99
C ARG A 9 1.83 -19.59 -21.51
N LEU A 10 1.71 -19.41 -20.21
CA LEU A 10 0.62 -18.68 -19.58
C LEU A 10 1.12 -17.34 -19.07
N ASP A 11 0.24 -16.35 -19.06
CA ASP A 11 0.46 -15.05 -18.44
C ASP A 11 -0.39 -14.93 -17.18
N CYS A 12 0.08 -14.23 -16.16
CA CYS A 12 -0.77 -13.77 -15.08
C CYS A 12 -0.36 -12.38 -14.59
N ASP A 13 -1.27 -11.75 -13.85
CA ASP A 13 -0.99 -10.58 -13.04
C ASP A 13 -1.09 -10.95 -11.56
N VAL A 14 -0.38 -10.24 -10.67
CA VAL A 14 -0.33 -10.56 -9.23
C VAL A 14 -0.45 -9.30 -8.38
N ILE A 15 -1.34 -9.34 -7.40
CA ILE A 15 -1.57 -8.26 -6.43
C ILE A 15 -1.27 -8.78 -5.02
N MET A 16 -0.48 -8.04 -4.26
CA MET A 16 -0.04 -8.44 -2.93
C MET A 16 -0.45 -7.41 -1.89
N LYS A 17 -1.11 -7.89 -0.82
CA LYS A 17 -1.58 -7.06 0.28
C LYS A 17 -0.42 -6.49 1.11
N GLY A 18 -0.62 -5.29 1.66
CA GLY A 18 0.25 -4.76 2.70
C GLY A 18 0.08 -5.47 4.05
N GLY A 19 1.19 -5.77 4.71
CA GLY A 19 1.20 -6.32 6.07
C GLY A 19 2.62 -6.53 6.55
N ILE A 20 2.90 -6.34 7.84
CA ILE A 20 4.27 -6.38 8.35
C ILE A 20 4.91 -7.78 8.15
N THR A 21 4.12 -8.84 8.15
CA THR A 21 4.58 -10.23 7.98
C THR A 21 4.51 -10.77 6.57
N SER A 22 4.24 -9.88 5.62
CA SER A 22 4.12 -10.22 4.21
C SER A 22 5.48 -10.51 3.53
N GLY A 23 6.58 -9.98 4.07
CA GLY A 23 7.92 -10.09 3.48
C GLY A 23 8.47 -11.51 3.39
N VAL A 24 7.97 -12.45 4.20
CA VAL A 24 8.40 -13.88 4.18
C VAL A 24 7.46 -14.78 3.36
N ILE A 25 6.20 -14.37 3.19
CA ILE A 25 5.16 -15.16 2.50
C ILE A 25 5.33 -15.05 0.98
N TYR A 26 5.50 -13.83 0.48
CA TYR A 26 5.43 -13.55 -0.95
C TYR A 26 6.56 -14.13 -1.81
N PRO A 27 7.83 -14.21 -1.36
CA PRO A 27 8.90 -14.68 -2.24
C PRO A 27 8.65 -16.07 -2.80
N ARG A 28 8.31 -17.06 -1.96
CA ARG A 28 8.01 -18.43 -2.43
C ARG A 28 6.70 -18.53 -3.20
N ALA A 29 5.70 -17.73 -2.86
CA ALA A 29 4.44 -17.66 -3.62
C ALA A 29 4.66 -17.15 -5.05
N VAL A 30 5.41 -16.06 -5.21
CA VAL A 30 5.75 -15.48 -6.51
C VAL A 30 6.59 -16.45 -7.33
N CYS A 31 7.58 -17.09 -6.72
CA CYS A 31 8.39 -18.09 -7.40
C CYS A 31 7.55 -19.27 -7.91
N GLU A 32 6.61 -19.78 -7.11
CA GLU A 32 5.72 -20.86 -7.56
C GLU A 32 4.85 -20.45 -8.76
N LEU A 33 4.29 -19.23 -8.74
CA LEU A 33 3.58 -18.69 -9.91
C LEU A 33 4.50 -18.59 -11.14
N ALA A 34 5.74 -18.12 -10.96
CA ALA A 34 6.70 -17.90 -12.04
C ALA A 34 7.16 -19.19 -12.74
N ARG A 35 6.96 -20.36 -12.12
CA ARG A 35 7.20 -21.67 -12.77
C ARG A 35 6.21 -21.95 -13.90
N THR A 36 5.00 -21.43 -13.78
CA THR A 36 3.89 -21.71 -14.71
C THR A 36 3.53 -20.49 -15.56
N TYR A 37 3.65 -19.29 -14.99
CA TYR A 37 3.20 -18.04 -15.58
C TYR A 37 4.36 -17.06 -15.82
N ARG A 38 4.20 -16.26 -16.87
CA ARG A 38 4.93 -15.00 -17.08
C ARG A 38 4.20 -13.91 -16.30
N LEU A 39 4.90 -13.21 -15.41
CA LEU A 39 4.31 -12.12 -14.64
C LEU A 39 4.22 -10.87 -15.52
N ARG A 40 3.01 -10.49 -15.93
CA ARG A 40 2.79 -9.36 -16.84
C ARG A 40 2.50 -8.07 -16.12
N SER A 41 1.83 -8.15 -14.98
CA SER A 41 1.60 -7.00 -14.12
C SER A 41 1.67 -7.40 -12.67
N VAL A 42 2.37 -6.62 -11.85
CA VAL A 42 2.51 -6.87 -10.42
C VAL A 42 2.21 -5.60 -9.64
N GLY A 43 1.55 -5.72 -8.50
CA GLY A 43 1.26 -4.56 -7.69
C GLY A 43 0.94 -4.82 -6.23
N GLY A 44 0.93 -3.76 -5.44
CA GLY A 44 0.68 -3.84 -4.01
C GLY A 44 0.74 -2.49 -3.29
N ALA A 45 0.55 -2.55 -1.98
CA ALA A 45 0.60 -1.41 -1.07
C ALA A 45 1.48 -1.74 0.14
N SER A 46 2.13 -0.74 0.75
CA SER A 46 2.99 -0.95 1.92
C SER A 46 4.07 -2.03 1.67
N ALA A 47 4.20 -3.01 2.56
CA ALA A 47 5.08 -4.17 2.38
C ALA A 47 4.73 -5.04 1.14
N GLY A 48 3.47 -5.04 0.69
CA GLY A 48 3.07 -5.66 -0.59
C GLY A 48 3.69 -4.97 -1.79
N ALA A 49 4.01 -3.66 -1.70
CA ALA A 49 4.75 -2.95 -2.75
C ALA A 49 6.24 -3.35 -2.80
N ILE A 50 6.85 -3.74 -1.67
CA ILE A 50 8.19 -4.32 -1.66
C ILE A 50 8.17 -5.63 -2.45
N ALA A 51 7.21 -6.50 -2.14
CA ALA A 51 7.08 -7.79 -2.82
C ALA A 51 6.74 -7.63 -4.29
N ALA A 52 5.90 -6.66 -4.66
CA ALA A 52 5.61 -6.33 -6.06
C ALA A 52 6.86 -5.85 -6.81
N ALA A 53 7.65 -4.97 -6.21
CA ALA A 53 8.91 -4.50 -6.80
C ALA A 53 9.93 -5.64 -6.93
N ALA A 54 10.04 -6.50 -5.91
CA ALA A 54 10.90 -7.67 -5.95
C ALA A 54 10.46 -8.68 -7.03
N ALA A 55 9.15 -8.93 -7.17
CA ALA A 55 8.59 -9.78 -8.21
C ALA A 55 8.84 -9.20 -9.62
N ALA A 56 8.64 -7.90 -9.81
CA ALA A 56 8.91 -7.23 -11.08
C ALA A 56 10.41 -7.31 -11.44
N ALA A 57 11.28 -7.06 -10.47
CA ALA A 57 12.72 -7.16 -10.65
C ALA A 57 13.16 -8.61 -10.96
N ALA A 58 12.63 -9.61 -10.25
CA ALA A 58 12.91 -11.01 -10.52
C ALA A 58 12.39 -11.46 -11.90
N GLU A 59 11.25 -10.94 -12.34
CA GLU A 59 10.71 -11.18 -13.69
C GLU A 59 11.59 -10.54 -14.78
N TYR A 60 12.08 -9.32 -14.54
CA TYR A 60 13.08 -8.68 -15.40
C TYR A 60 14.37 -9.52 -15.46
N GLY A 61 14.84 -9.97 -14.30
CA GLY A 61 16.01 -10.83 -14.15
C GLY A 61 15.73 -12.33 -14.34
N ARG A 62 14.63 -12.73 -14.98
CA ARG A 62 14.21 -14.15 -15.08
C ARG A 62 15.29 -15.06 -15.67
N THR A 63 16.06 -14.55 -16.64
CA THR A 63 17.16 -15.29 -17.27
C THR A 63 18.52 -15.05 -16.61
N ALA A 64 18.55 -14.30 -15.51
CA ALA A 64 19.72 -13.91 -14.73
C ALA A 64 19.56 -14.31 -13.25
N ASP A 65 18.94 -15.47 -13.02
CA ASP A 65 18.70 -16.08 -11.70
C ASP A 65 17.83 -15.24 -10.74
N GLY A 66 17.03 -14.30 -11.26
CA GLY A 66 16.22 -13.39 -10.44
C GLY A 66 15.23 -14.09 -9.52
N PHE A 67 14.56 -15.15 -10.00
CA PHE A 67 13.63 -15.93 -9.18
C PHE A 67 14.33 -16.91 -8.23
N GLU A 68 15.51 -17.43 -8.60
CA GLU A 68 16.37 -18.21 -7.72
C GLU A 68 16.82 -17.35 -6.52
N LYS A 69 17.27 -16.11 -6.77
CA LYS A 69 17.61 -15.15 -5.71
C LYS A 69 16.39 -14.79 -4.86
N LEU A 70 15.24 -14.53 -5.49
CA LEU A 70 14.00 -14.23 -4.76
C LEU A 70 13.58 -15.39 -3.83
N ALA A 71 13.73 -16.64 -4.28
CA ALA A 71 13.39 -17.82 -3.47
C ALA A 71 14.22 -17.94 -2.18
N ASN A 72 15.46 -17.45 -2.19
CA ASN A 72 16.38 -17.48 -1.05
C ASN A 72 16.22 -16.29 -0.09
N LEU A 73 15.52 -15.22 -0.53
CA LEU A 73 15.37 -13.99 0.25
C LEU A 73 14.78 -14.18 1.66
N PRO A 74 13.78 -15.07 1.90
CA PRO A 74 13.29 -15.34 3.25
C PRO A 74 14.38 -15.86 4.19
N ASP A 75 15.31 -16.68 3.70
CA ASP A 75 16.39 -17.25 4.50
C ASP A 75 17.43 -16.15 4.84
N GLU A 76 17.76 -15.27 3.89
CA GLU A 76 18.68 -14.15 4.09
C GLU A 76 18.18 -13.11 5.11
N ILE A 77 16.88 -12.76 5.06
CA ILE A 77 16.28 -11.78 5.99
C ILE A 77 16.16 -12.35 7.42
N SER A 78 16.31 -13.67 7.57
CA SER A 78 16.09 -14.40 8.81
C SER A 78 17.37 -14.78 9.55
N GLU A 79 18.55 -14.56 8.94
CA GLU A 79 19.82 -14.91 9.58
C GLU A 79 20.01 -14.21 10.95
N PRO A 80 20.38 -14.95 12.02
CA PRO A 80 20.63 -14.37 13.32
C PRO A 80 21.78 -13.38 13.26
N ALA A 81 21.47 -12.11 13.48
CA ALA A 81 22.47 -11.08 13.30
C ALA A 81 23.33 -10.96 14.58
N ALA A 82 24.66 -10.80 14.46
CA ALA A 82 25.66 -10.95 15.54
C ALA A 82 25.45 -10.17 16.88
N ILE A 83 24.59 -9.16 16.91
CA ILE A 83 24.26 -8.29 18.05
C ILE A 83 22.75 -8.31 18.34
N GLY A 84 22.11 -9.48 18.43
CA GLY A 84 20.68 -9.65 18.77
C GLY A 84 19.64 -9.08 17.78
N GLY A 85 18.44 -9.68 17.76
CA GLY A 85 17.32 -9.30 16.87
C GLY A 85 17.44 -9.83 15.42
N SER A 86 16.34 -9.77 14.67
CA SER A 86 16.27 -10.15 13.24
C SER A 86 16.89 -9.09 12.32
N VAL A 87 17.33 -9.47 11.11
CA VAL A 87 17.85 -8.53 10.10
C VAL A 87 16.80 -7.47 9.76
N LEU A 88 15.53 -7.86 9.62
CA LEU A 88 14.40 -6.96 9.34
C LEU A 88 14.28 -5.83 10.36
N PHE A 89 14.41 -6.13 11.66
CA PHE A 89 14.37 -5.10 12.70
C PHE A 89 15.53 -4.10 12.59
N ARG A 90 16.72 -4.55 12.15
CA ARG A 90 17.91 -3.70 12.00
C ARG A 90 17.83 -2.71 10.84
N LEU A 91 17.00 -3.00 9.84
CA LEU A 91 16.76 -2.08 8.73
C LEU A 91 16.14 -0.76 9.20
N PHE A 92 15.42 -0.77 10.33
CA PHE A 92 14.82 0.41 10.94
C PHE A 92 15.81 1.14 11.86
N GLN A 93 16.63 2.00 11.26
CA GLN A 93 17.62 2.79 11.98
C GLN A 93 17.07 4.19 12.33
N PRO A 94 17.00 4.57 13.63
CA PRO A 94 16.44 5.86 14.00
C PRO A 94 17.40 7.02 13.69
N ALA A 95 16.84 8.16 13.30
CA ALA A 95 17.60 9.40 13.18
C ALA A 95 18.15 9.85 14.54
N GLY A 96 19.23 10.65 14.53
CA GLY A 96 19.90 11.08 15.77
C GLY A 96 18.97 11.76 16.76
N ARG A 97 18.01 12.55 16.27
CA ARG A 97 17.05 13.28 17.12
C ARG A 97 15.93 12.40 17.67
N THR A 98 15.57 11.31 16.99
CA THR A 98 14.45 10.40 17.33
C THR A 98 14.91 9.11 18.03
N ARG A 99 16.22 8.85 18.13
CA ARG A 99 16.80 7.65 18.78
C ARG A 99 16.24 7.33 20.17
N GLY A 100 16.01 8.36 21.00
CA GLY A 100 15.41 8.18 22.33
C GLY A 100 13.95 7.71 22.28
N LEU A 101 13.17 8.26 21.34
CA LEU A 101 11.77 7.86 21.13
C LEU A 101 11.70 6.45 20.56
N PHE A 102 12.55 6.12 19.59
CA PHE A 102 12.66 4.78 19.02
C PHE A 102 13.00 3.75 20.10
N ARG A 103 13.99 4.03 20.96
CA ARG A 103 14.36 3.14 22.07
C ARG A 103 13.18 2.87 23.02
N VAL A 104 12.38 3.89 23.32
CA VAL A 104 11.18 3.73 24.16
C VAL A 104 10.12 2.89 23.43
N ALA A 105 9.88 3.17 22.15
CA ALA A 105 8.91 2.43 21.34
C ALA A 105 9.28 0.94 21.20
N THR A 106 10.57 0.63 21.03
CA THR A 106 11.02 -0.75 20.83
C THR A 106 11.27 -1.51 22.13
N ALA A 107 11.45 -0.84 23.27
CA ALA A 107 11.63 -1.48 24.57
C ALA A 107 10.42 -2.32 25.01
N GLY A 108 9.24 -2.07 24.43
CA GLY A 108 8.00 -2.79 24.72
C GLY A 108 7.76 -4.04 23.88
N LEU A 109 8.64 -4.39 22.92
CA LEU A 109 8.36 -5.45 21.93
C LEU A 109 8.58 -6.89 22.44
N GLY A 110 9.20 -7.12 23.60
CA GLY A 110 9.56 -8.48 24.06
C GLY A 110 8.44 -9.25 24.78
N LYS A 111 8.37 -10.59 24.69
CA LYS A 111 7.22 -11.42 25.13
C LYS A 111 6.85 -11.44 26.64
N ARG A 112 7.65 -10.86 27.56
CA ARG A 112 7.45 -10.96 29.03
C ARG A 112 7.02 -9.63 29.67
N LYS A 113 5.73 -9.51 30.04
CA LYS A 113 5.10 -8.27 30.57
C LYS A 113 5.85 -7.59 31.71
N ALA A 114 6.34 -8.34 32.70
CA ALA A 114 7.09 -7.77 33.83
C ALA A 114 8.45 -7.17 33.41
N ILE A 115 9.13 -7.81 32.45
CA ILE A 115 10.42 -7.34 31.91
C ILE A 115 10.19 -6.14 31.00
N GLN A 116 9.10 -6.11 30.23
CA GLN A 116 8.72 -4.98 29.37
C GLN A 116 8.57 -3.68 30.17
N VAL A 117 7.84 -3.69 31.29
CA VAL A 117 7.60 -2.47 32.10
C VAL A 117 8.93 -1.90 32.61
N ILE A 118 9.83 -2.76 33.09
CA ILE A 118 11.15 -2.36 33.56
C ILE A 118 12.01 -1.84 32.38
N ALA A 119 11.98 -2.52 31.23
CA ALA A 119 12.72 -2.12 30.04
C ALA A 119 12.27 -0.75 29.52
N ILE A 120 10.95 -0.50 29.49
CA ILE A 120 10.36 0.79 29.10
C ILE A 120 10.78 1.87 30.09
N ALA A 121 10.62 1.63 31.40
CA ALA A 121 11.00 2.60 32.43
C ALA A 121 12.50 2.97 32.30
N LEU A 122 13.36 1.98 32.12
CA LEU A 122 14.79 2.17 31.93
C LEU A 122 15.12 2.89 30.61
N ALA A 123 14.40 2.59 29.53
CA ALA A 123 14.53 3.27 28.25
C ALA A 123 14.13 4.75 28.35
N VAL A 124 13.05 5.05 29.08
CA VAL A 124 12.59 6.42 29.34
C VAL A 124 13.63 7.20 30.14
N VAL A 125 14.10 6.65 31.27
CA VAL A 125 15.12 7.31 32.11
C VAL A 125 16.40 7.58 31.33
N ARG A 126 16.85 6.62 30.51
CA ARG A 126 18.06 6.78 29.68
C ARG A 126 17.89 7.75 28.52
N SER A 127 16.68 7.92 28.01
CA SER A 127 16.40 8.75 26.84
C SER A 127 16.01 10.18 27.20
N PHE A 128 15.45 10.37 28.41
CA PHE A 128 14.95 11.66 28.90
C PHE A 128 15.45 11.99 30.32
N PRO A 129 16.77 11.90 30.60
CA PRO A 129 17.28 12.00 31.97
C PRO A 129 17.00 13.35 32.62
N ILE A 130 17.11 14.44 31.86
CA ILE A 130 16.86 15.80 32.37
C ILE A 130 15.38 15.99 32.72
N ALA A 131 14.47 15.56 31.85
CA ALA A 131 13.03 15.73 32.08
C ALA A 131 12.56 14.89 33.28
N VAL A 132 13.05 13.65 33.39
CA VAL A 132 12.79 12.78 34.55
C VAL A 132 13.37 13.39 35.83
N ALA A 133 14.61 13.89 35.80
CA ALA A 133 15.26 14.49 36.97
C ALA A 133 14.53 15.75 37.46
N LEU A 134 14.14 16.64 36.54
CA LEU A 134 13.36 17.85 36.86
C LEU A 134 11.99 17.49 37.45
N GLY A 135 11.33 16.48 36.89
CA GLY A 135 10.06 15.98 37.41
C GLY A 135 10.18 15.35 38.80
N ALA A 136 11.26 14.58 39.05
CA ALA A 136 11.52 13.92 40.33
C ALA A 136 11.97 14.88 41.45
N LEU A 137 12.45 16.08 41.09
CA LEU A 137 13.07 17.04 42.02
C LEU A 137 12.21 17.35 43.27
N PRO A 138 10.89 17.62 43.18
CA PRO A 138 10.08 17.92 44.36
C PRO A 138 10.02 16.76 45.36
N GLY A 139 9.95 15.52 44.86
CA GLY A 139 9.97 14.32 45.70
C GLY A 139 11.33 14.08 46.35
N ILE A 140 12.42 14.34 45.63
CA ILE A 140 13.79 14.27 46.18
C ILE A 140 13.98 15.30 47.30
N VAL A 141 13.54 16.53 47.09
CA VAL A 141 13.60 17.60 48.10
C VAL A 141 12.80 17.21 49.35
N LEU A 142 11.57 16.71 49.18
CA LEU A 142 10.74 16.26 50.30
C LEU A 142 11.37 15.06 51.03
N LEU A 143 12.03 14.15 50.31
CA LEU A 143 12.73 13.00 50.89
C LEU A 143 13.90 13.46 51.76
N ILE A 144 14.70 14.43 51.28
CA ILE A 144 15.81 15.01 52.04
C ILE A 144 15.28 15.69 53.32
N LEU A 145 14.19 16.46 53.21
CA LEU A 145 13.55 17.09 54.37
C LEU A 145 13.03 16.06 55.39
N ALA A 146 12.49 14.93 54.92
CA ALA A 146 12.00 13.87 55.78
C ALA A 146 13.10 13.20 56.64
N LEU A 147 14.38 13.26 56.21
CA LEU A 147 15.52 12.72 56.98
C LEU A 147 15.75 13.47 58.30
N PHE A 148 15.31 14.72 58.40
CA PHE A 148 15.42 15.54 59.61
C PHE A 148 14.21 15.41 60.55
N GLY A 149 13.18 14.66 60.14
CA GLY A 149 11.96 14.43 60.94
C GLY A 149 12.07 13.26 61.91
N THR A 150 11.14 13.17 62.86
CA THR A 150 11.00 12.05 63.81
C THR A 150 9.56 11.53 63.86
N GLY A 151 9.38 10.30 64.37
CA GLY A 151 8.06 9.70 64.59
C GLY A 151 7.23 9.47 63.33
N ILE A 152 5.90 9.52 63.47
CA ILE A 152 4.93 9.27 62.38
C ILE A 152 5.09 10.26 61.23
N ALA A 153 5.42 11.53 61.54
CA ALA A 153 5.64 12.57 60.53
C ALA A 153 6.75 12.20 59.55
N ARG A 154 7.83 11.56 60.01
CA ARG A 154 8.90 11.04 59.14
C ARG A 154 8.38 9.97 58.19
N VAL A 155 7.60 9.02 58.69
CA VAL A 155 7.05 7.92 57.87
C VAL A 155 6.10 8.48 56.80
N THR A 156 5.17 9.36 57.19
CA THR A 156 4.24 10.01 56.25
C THR A 156 4.99 10.85 55.21
N ALA A 157 6.00 11.61 55.61
CA ALA A 157 6.81 12.42 54.69
C ALA A 157 7.62 11.56 53.70
N ILE A 158 8.18 10.42 54.14
CA ILE A 158 8.86 9.47 53.24
C ILE A 158 7.89 8.91 52.21
N VAL A 159 6.69 8.46 52.64
CA VAL A 159 5.67 7.93 51.72
C VAL A 159 5.24 9.01 50.73
N ALA A 160 4.94 10.22 51.19
CA ALA A 160 4.59 11.35 50.33
C ALA A 160 5.73 11.72 49.36
N ALA A 161 6.98 11.70 49.81
CA ALA A 161 8.16 11.97 49.00
C ALA A 161 8.35 10.93 47.88
N VAL A 162 8.21 9.64 48.20
CA VAL A 162 8.31 8.55 47.21
C VAL A 162 7.18 8.67 46.18
N LEU A 163 5.94 8.91 46.62
CA LEU A 163 4.82 9.13 45.71
C LEU A 163 5.05 10.34 44.81
N LEU A 164 5.48 11.47 45.36
CA LEU A 164 5.76 12.70 44.61
C LEU A 164 6.93 12.52 43.63
N LEU A 165 7.95 11.74 44.02
CA LEU A 165 9.07 11.39 43.15
C LEU A 165 8.59 10.55 41.97
N LEU A 166 7.79 9.50 42.21
CA LEU A 166 7.30 8.61 41.16
C LEU A 166 6.33 9.32 40.21
N VAL A 167 5.38 10.07 40.76
CA VAL A 167 4.42 10.87 39.97
C VAL A 167 5.15 11.96 39.19
N GLY A 168 6.05 12.69 39.86
CA GLY A 168 6.84 13.75 39.24
C GLY A 168 7.76 13.24 38.12
N ALA A 169 8.47 12.13 38.34
CA ALA A 169 9.29 11.47 37.31
C ALA A 169 8.45 11.03 36.10
N THR A 170 7.25 10.49 36.35
CA THR A 170 6.31 10.05 35.30
C THR A 170 5.80 11.25 34.49
N LEU A 171 5.40 12.34 35.15
CA LEU A 171 4.95 13.55 34.49
C LEU A 171 6.09 14.23 33.71
N GLY A 172 7.28 14.30 34.30
CA GLY A 172 8.49 14.80 33.66
C GLY A 172 8.85 14.00 32.40
N ALA A 173 8.80 12.67 32.48
CA ALA A 173 8.95 11.80 31.32
C ALA A 173 7.89 12.08 30.24
N ALA A 174 6.62 12.17 30.61
CA ALA A 174 5.52 12.43 29.67
C ALA A 174 5.71 13.77 28.95
N VAL A 175 6.07 14.83 29.68
CA VAL A 175 6.39 16.16 29.10
C VAL A 175 7.62 16.08 28.19
N GLY A 176 8.68 15.41 28.62
CA GLY A 176 9.90 15.24 27.83
C GLY A 176 9.65 14.49 26.52
N ILE A 177 8.86 13.41 26.56
CA ILE A 177 8.43 12.66 25.39
C ILE A 177 7.57 13.55 24.49
N ALA A 178 6.56 14.24 25.03
CA ALA A 178 5.67 15.10 24.25
C ALA A 178 6.42 16.24 23.54
N GLN A 179 7.35 16.90 24.23
CA GLN A 179 8.21 17.93 23.64
C GLN A 179 9.11 17.37 22.54
N ARG A 180 9.66 16.17 22.74
CA ARG A 180 10.52 15.52 21.74
C ARG A 180 9.72 15.06 20.54
N VAL A 181 8.54 14.49 20.72
CA VAL A 181 7.60 14.13 19.65
C VAL A 181 7.23 15.37 18.85
N GLY A 182 6.80 16.46 19.51
CA GLY A 182 6.37 17.69 18.83
C GLY A 182 7.45 18.43 18.06
N ARG A 183 8.74 18.13 18.27
CA ARG A 183 9.86 18.77 17.56
C ARG A 183 10.63 17.81 16.65
N ALA A 184 11.04 16.66 17.17
CA ALA A 184 11.93 15.75 16.46
C ALA A 184 11.21 14.91 15.40
N VAL A 185 9.93 14.57 15.61
CA VAL A 185 9.16 13.78 14.64
C VAL A 185 8.80 14.63 13.41
N PRO A 186 8.23 15.85 13.54
CA PRO A 186 8.04 16.73 12.37
C PRO A 186 9.34 17.08 11.66
N ALA A 187 10.42 17.33 12.39
CA ALA A 187 11.74 17.62 11.80
C ALA A 187 12.39 16.41 11.10
N ASN A 188 11.81 15.21 11.24
CA ASN A 188 12.22 14.00 10.54
C ASN A 188 11.09 13.49 9.65
N ASN A 189 10.34 14.42 9.03
CA ASN A 189 9.24 14.15 8.11
C ASN A 189 8.21 13.18 8.69
N PHE A 190 7.83 13.41 9.94
CA PHE A 190 6.84 12.63 10.69
C PHE A 190 7.19 11.16 10.93
N GLY A 191 8.47 10.77 10.81
CA GLY A 191 8.96 9.42 11.10
C GLY A 191 10.00 9.36 12.22
N LEU A 192 10.24 8.17 12.78
CA LEU A 192 11.35 7.90 13.69
C LEU A 192 12.64 7.53 12.93
N CYS A 193 12.51 6.89 11.78
CA CYS A 193 13.58 6.41 10.92
C CYS A 193 13.43 7.05 9.53
N SER A 194 14.49 7.59 8.92
CA SER A 194 14.41 8.07 7.53
C SER A 194 14.39 6.94 6.51
N GLY A 195 14.92 5.77 6.88
CA GLY A 195 15.23 4.66 5.96
C GLY A 195 16.69 4.65 5.51
N MET A 196 17.43 5.73 5.77
CA MET A 196 18.86 5.88 5.52
C MET A 196 19.68 5.57 6.79
N PRO A 197 21.01 5.34 6.67
CA PRO A 197 21.87 4.99 7.81
C PRO A 197 21.78 6.00 8.96
N GLY A 198 21.52 5.49 10.17
CA GLY A 198 21.42 6.30 11.39
C GLY A 198 22.77 6.59 12.05
N PRO A 199 22.88 7.59 12.95
CA PRO A 199 24.14 7.95 13.59
C PRO A 199 24.73 6.82 14.45
N GLY A 200 25.96 6.42 14.14
CA GLY A 200 26.67 5.34 14.83
C GLY A 200 26.30 3.94 14.35
N SER A 201 25.69 3.80 13.18
CA SER A 201 25.70 2.54 12.43
C SER A 201 27.16 2.26 12.02
N SER A 202 27.78 1.23 12.58
CA SER A 202 28.96 0.66 11.96
C SER A 202 28.51 0.14 10.59
N GLY A 203 29.30 0.32 9.53
CA GLY A 203 28.98 -0.11 8.16
C GLY A 203 28.79 -1.62 7.96
N GLN A 204 28.49 -2.37 9.03
CA GLN A 204 28.19 -3.79 9.06
C GLN A 204 26.68 -4.09 8.95
N ALA A 205 25.78 -3.12 9.17
CA ALA A 205 24.33 -3.32 9.07
C ALA A 205 23.68 -2.29 8.14
N GLU A 206 23.03 -2.79 7.07
CA GLU A 206 22.40 -1.98 6.04
C GLU A 206 21.12 -1.31 6.56
N ALA A 207 20.82 -0.09 6.08
CA ALA A 207 19.55 0.58 6.37
C ALA A 207 18.50 0.18 5.33
N LEU A 208 17.21 0.37 5.65
CA LEU A 208 16.10 -0.10 4.83
C LEU A 208 16.17 0.34 3.35
N THR A 209 16.35 1.62 3.08
CA THR A 209 16.27 2.14 1.70
C THR A 209 17.47 1.72 0.83
N PRO A 210 18.72 1.75 1.33
CA PRO A 210 19.85 1.13 0.63
C PRO A 210 19.69 -0.38 0.42
N TRP A 211 19.20 -1.11 1.41
CA TRP A 211 18.94 -2.56 1.29
C TRP A 211 17.90 -2.84 0.21
N LEU A 212 16.78 -2.10 0.19
CA LEU A 212 15.76 -2.22 -0.86
C LEU A 212 16.34 -1.95 -2.25
N HIS A 213 17.16 -0.92 -2.38
CA HIS A 213 17.83 -0.58 -3.65
C HIS A 213 18.69 -1.74 -4.13
N LYS A 214 19.57 -2.24 -3.25
CA LYS A 214 20.45 -3.36 -3.52
C LYS A 214 19.67 -4.62 -3.92
N THR A 215 18.63 -4.98 -3.16
CA THR A 215 17.80 -6.17 -3.43
C THR A 215 17.10 -6.05 -4.80
N VAL A 216 16.48 -4.91 -5.10
CA VAL A 216 15.80 -4.70 -6.40
C VAL A 216 16.78 -4.80 -7.56
N GLN A 217 17.96 -4.18 -7.45
CA GLN A 217 18.99 -4.24 -8.49
C GLN A 217 19.49 -5.68 -8.70
N ASP A 218 19.80 -6.40 -7.62
CA ASP A 218 20.36 -7.75 -7.70
C ASP A 218 19.37 -8.77 -8.26
N LEU A 219 18.08 -8.67 -7.89
CA LEU A 219 17.00 -9.46 -8.47
C LEU A 219 16.81 -9.21 -9.96
N ALA A 220 17.03 -7.97 -10.42
CA ALA A 220 17.01 -7.62 -11.84
C ALA A 220 18.27 -8.04 -12.61
N GLY A 221 19.22 -8.72 -11.96
CA GLY A 221 20.50 -9.09 -12.56
C GLY A 221 21.41 -7.89 -12.83
N ARG A 222 21.17 -6.75 -12.15
CA ARG A 222 21.99 -5.54 -12.24
C ARG A 222 22.99 -5.51 -11.09
N GLY A 223 24.14 -4.88 -11.31
CA GLY A 223 25.09 -4.59 -10.24
C GLY A 223 24.52 -3.58 -9.23
N THR A 224 25.11 -3.54 -8.05
CA THR A 224 24.74 -2.59 -6.97
C THR A 224 25.25 -1.17 -7.21
N ALA A 225 26.14 -0.99 -8.19
CA ALA A 225 26.61 0.30 -8.68
C ALA A 225 26.19 0.46 -10.14
N GLY A 226 25.44 1.51 -10.46
CA GLY A 226 25.00 1.81 -11.83
C GLY A 226 23.61 2.43 -11.90
N THR A 227 22.97 2.28 -13.06
CA THR A 227 21.63 2.80 -13.36
C THR A 227 20.54 2.11 -12.53
N PRO A 228 19.72 2.87 -11.75
CA PRO A 228 18.57 2.32 -11.05
C PRO A 228 17.57 1.66 -12.01
N LEU A 229 16.97 0.55 -11.61
CA LEU A 229 15.84 -0.07 -12.30
C LEU A 229 14.65 0.89 -12.32
N THR A 230 14.17 1.25 -13.50
CA THR A 230 13.03 2.17 -13.67
C THR A 230 11.75 1.42 -14.04
N PHE A 231 10.61 2.10 -13.97
CA PHE A 231 9.36 1.55 -14.49
C PHE A 231 9.41 1.35 -16.01
N GLY A 232 10.10 2.22 -16.76
CA GLY A 232 10.28 2.06 -18.21
C GLY A 232 11.09 0.82 -18.58
N ASP A 233 12.09 0.45 -17.76
CA ASP A 233 12.84 -0.80 -17.92
C ASP A 233 11.92 -2.01 -17.83
N LEU A 234 11.07 -2.04 -16.80
CA LEU A 234 10.09 -3.12 -16.56
C LEU A 234 9.07 -3.20 -17.70
N GLU A 235 8.49 -2.07 -18.11
CA GLU A 235 7.49 -2.01 -19.18
C GLU A 235 8.07 -2.52 -20.51
N THR A 236 9.30 -2.15 -20.84
CA THR A 236 10.00 -2.62 -22.06
C THR A 236 10.23 -4.14 -22.02
N HIS A 237 10.36 -4.74 -20.84
CA HIS A 237 10.47 -6.19 -20.63
C HIS A 237 9.11 -6.88 -20.45
N GLY A 238 8.01 -6.17 -20.70
CA GLY A 238 6.64 -6.70 -20.68
C GLY A 238 6.12 -7.00 -19.29
N CYS A 239 6.62 -6.32 -18.26
CA CYS A 239 6.16 -6.40 -16.87
C CYS A 239 5.75 -5.00 -16.37
N ALA A 240 4.49 -4.79 -16.00
CA ALA A 240 4.02 -3.53 -15.45
C ALA A 240 4.00 -3.57 -13.91
N LEU A 241 4.68 -2.64 -13.24
CA LEU A 241 4.61 -2.49 -11.79
C LEU A 241 3.64 -1.35 -11.41
N ARG A 242 2.76 -1.59 -10.43
CA ARG A 242 1.92 -0.56 -9.82
C ARG A 242 2.00 -0.62 -8.30
N VAL A 243 2.21 0.53 -7.66
CA VAL A 243 2.23 0.61 -6.19
C VAL A 243 1.35 1.75 -5.68
N MET A 244 0.70 1.52 -4.55
CA MET A 244 -0.16 2.50 -3.89
C MET A 244 0.64 3.43 -2.98
N THR A 245 0.32 4.71 -2.97
CA THR A 245 0.75 5.67 -1.95
C THR A 245 -0.41 6.59 -1.57
N THR A 246 -0.35 7.20 -0.40
CA THR A 246 -1.41 8.09 0.09
C THR A 246 -0.88 9.52 0.17
N ASN A 247 -1.47 10.46 -0.58
CA ASN A 247 -1.21 11.89 -0.41
C ASN A 247 -2.09 12.44 0.71
N LEU A 248 -1.51 12.63 1.89
CA LEU A 248 -2.20 13.12 3.09
C LEU A 248 -2.62 14.58 2.96
N THR A 249 -1.87 15.40 2.22
CA THR A 249 -2.21 16.82 2.00
C THR A 249 -3.49 16.95 1.17
N ARG A 250 -3.76 16.01 0.25
CA ARG A 250 -4.97 15.99 -0.59
C ARG A 250 -6.04 15.01 -0.10
N GLY A 251 -5.73 14.17 0.89
CA GLY A 251 -6.65 13.14 1.40
C GLY A 251 -7.01 12.08 0.37
N GLN A 252 -6.06 11.66 -0.49
CA GLN A 252 -6.35 10.77 -1.62
C GLN A 252 -5.30 9.64 -1.78
N PRO A 253 -5.73 8.41 -2.14
CA PRO A 253 -4.82 7.38 -2.64
C PRO A 253 -4.38 7.69 -4.07
N LEU A 254 -3.19 7.24 -4.44
CA LEU A 254 -2.58 7.45 -5.74
C LEU A 254 -1.76 6.22 -6.19
N ALA A 255 -1.92 5.81 -7.44
CA ALA A 255 -1.19 4.70 -8.06
C ALA A 255 0.03 5.21 -8.82
N MET A 256 1.22 4.76 -8.43
CA MET A 256 2.46 5.09 -9.14
C MET A 256 2.80 4.04 -10.21
N PRO A 257 3.50 4.45 -11.30
CA PRO A 257 3.96 5.81 -11.60
C PRO A 257 2.86 6.72 -12.15
N TRP A 258 3.00 8.04 -11.97
CA TRP A 258 2.03 9.04 -12.45
C TRP A 258 2.44 9.62 -13.80
N SER A 259 1.48 9.73 -14.70
CA SER A 259 1.68 10.42 -15.98
C SER A 259 1.66 11.95 -15.85
N ASP A 260 1.02 12.46 -14.79
CA ASP A 260 0.95 13.88 -14.47
C ASP A 260 2.31 14.40 -13.96
N ARG A 261 2.74 15.54 -14.50
CA ARG A 261 4.06 16.16 -14.26
C ARG A 261 3.99 17.30 -13.24
N GLN A 262 2.97 17.30 -12.39
CA GLN A 262 2.74 18.36 -11.40
C GLN A 262 3.70 18.34 -10.20
N TYR A 263 4.36 17.21 -9.93
CA TYR A 263 5.17 17.03 -8.72
C TYR A 263 6.65 17.32 -8.94
N PHE A 264 7.25 17.96 -7.93
CA PHE A 264 8.66 18.30 -7.82
C PHE A 264 9.22 17.74 -6.52
N PHE A 265 10.52 17.50 -6.46
CA PHE A 265 11.24 17.10 -5.27
C PHE A 265 12.35 18.10 -4.94
N ASP A 266 12.66 18.29 -3.67
CA ASP A 266 13.88 18.99 -3.25
C ASP A 266 15.05 18.01 -3.21
N GLU A 267 16.12 18.31 -3.95
CA GLU A 267 17.27 17.42 -4.07
C GLU A 267 17.92 17.12 -2.71
N LYS A 268 18.04 18.12 -1.83
CA LYS A 268 18.69 17.97 -0.53
C LYS A 268 17.84 17.11 0.39
N GLU A 269 16.53 17.33 0.42
CA GLU A 269 15.60 16.50 1.19
C GLU A 269 15.61 15.04 0.69
N PHE A 270 15.69 14.82 -0.63
CA PHE A 270 15.73 13.47 -1.19
C PHE A 270 17.03 12.74 -0.88
N ARG A 271 18.17 13.43 -0.81
CA ARG A 271 19.45 12.82 -0.38
C ARG A 271 19.43 12.33 1.07
N ASP A 272 18.54 12.86 1.92
CA ASP A 272 18.34 12.35 3.29
C ASP A 272 17.41 11.12 3.35
N LEU A 273 16.73 10.80 2.24
CA LEU A 273 15.70 9.75 2.15
C LEU A 273 16.06 8.62 1.18
N PHE A 274 16.98 8.85 0.24
CA PHE A 274 17.33 7.93 -0.84
C PHE A 274 18.85 7.82 -1.07
N PRO A 275 19.34 6.68 -1.59
CA PRO A 275 20.71 6.53 -2.08
C PRO A 275 21.12 7.61 -3.09
N ALA A 276 22.39 8.00 -3.08
CA ALA A 276 22.89 9.12 -3.88
C ALA A 276 22.76 8.88 -5.40
N ASP A 277 23.02 7.66 -5.85
CA ASP A 277 22.89 7.23 -7.25
C ASP A 277 21.44 7.31 -7.75
N VAL A 278 20.47 7.04 -6.90
CA VAL A 278 19.04 7.18 -7.22
C VAL A 278 18.67 8.65 -7.38
N VAL A 279 19.12 9.53 -6.47
CA VAL A 279 18.82 10.97 -6.57
C VAL A 279 19.54 11.59 -7.77
N GLU A 280 20.79 11.22 -8.02
CA GLU A 280 21.55 11.66 -9.19
C GLU A 280 20.86 11.26 -10.49
N TRP A 281 20.41 10.01 -10.59
CA TRP A 281 19.61 9.56 -11.72
C TRP A 281 18.35 10.42 -11.93
N MET A 282 17.60 10.74 -10.87
CA MET A 282 16.40 11.57 -10.97
C MET A 282 16.71 13.00 -11.41
N VAL A 283 17.82 13.58 -10.96
CA VAL A 283 18.27 14.91 -11.37
C VAL A 283 18.67 14.94 -12.85
N ASP A 284 19.33 13.88 -13.32
CA ASP A 284 19.82 13.77 -14.70
C ASP A 284 18.72 13.39 -15.71
N HIS A 285 17.54 12.96 -15.25
CA HIS A 285 16.42 12.53 -16.09
C HIS A 285 15.11 13.29 -15.82
N PRO A 286 15.09 14.64 -16.00
CA PRO A 286 13.87 15.42 -15.89
C PRO A 286 12.90 15.08 -17.05
N PRO A 287 11.58 15.28 -16.87
CA PRO A 287 10.63 15.10 -17.97
C PRO A 287 10.85 16.14 -19.07
N ALA A 288 10.68 15.75 -20.33
CA ALA A 288 11.01 16.56 -21.53
C ALA A 288 10.36 17.96 -21.60
N ASN A 289 9.25 18.20 -20.88
CA ASN A 289 8.57 19.50 -20.78
C ASN A 289 8.38 19.90 -19.31
N ALA A 290 9.41 19.75 -18.48
CA ALA A 290 9.36 20.18 -17.08
C ALA A 290 9.09 21.69 -17.00
N ALA A 291 8.15 22.09 -16.14
CA ALA A 291 8.00 23.51 -15.82
C ALA A 291 9.24 23.98 -15.04
N GLU A 292 9.64 25.24 -15.25
CA GLU A 292 10.65 25.87 -14.41
C GLU A 292 10.14 25.93 -12.97
N ALA A 293 10.97 25.48 -12.03
CA ALA A 293 10.66 25.50 -10.61
C ALA A 293 11.57 26.49 -9.88
N PRO A 294 11.06 27.16 -8.84
CA PRO A 294 11.91 28.01 -8.00
C PRO A 294 12.93 27.17 -7.21
N ASP A 295 14.02 27.83 -6.81
CA ASP A 295 15.02 27.32 -5.86
C ASP A 295 15.70 25.99 -6.26
N SER A 296 15.79 25.06 -5.30
CA SER A 296 16.39 23.72 -5.42
C SER A 296 15.41 22.65 -5.88
N LEU A 297 14.17 23.02 -6.23
CA LEU A 297 13.17 22.07 -6.68
C LEU A 297 13.54 21.50 -8.07
N ARG A 298 13.32 20.20 -8.22
CA ARG A 298 13.55 19.45 -9.44
C ARG A 298 12.27 18.72 -9.83
N PRO A 299 11.91 18.69 -11.12
CA PRO A 299 10.72 17.96 -11.57
C PRO A 299 10.88 16.47 -11.28
N LEU A 300 9.83 15.82 -10.79
CA LEU A 300 9.84 14.37 -10.63
C LEU A 300 9.96 13.71 -12.03
N PRO A 301 10.80 12.67 -12.21
CA PRO A 301 10.92 12.00 -13.50
C PRO A 301 9.59 11.45 -14.01
N ALA A 302 9.43 11.45 -15.34
CA ALA A 302 8.31 10.79 -15.99
C ALA A 302 8.33 9.27 -15.71
N PRO A 303 7.19 8.55 -15.85
CA PRO A 303 7.10 7.12 -15.57
C PRO A 303 8.25 6.27 -16.13
N GLU A 304 8.65 6.52 -17.38
CA GLU A 304 9.72 5.81 -18.07
C GLU A 304 11.09 5.89 -17.35
N HIS A 305 11.34 6.97 -16.61
CA HIS A 305 12.61 7.23 -15.93
C HIS A 305 12.50 7.17 -14.41
N LEU A 306 11.31 7.00 -13.83
CA LEU A 306 11.14 6.93 -12.38
C LEU A 306 11.77 5.64 -11.83
N PRO A 307 12.71 5.72 -10.87
CA PRO A 307 13.26 4.52 -10.23
C PRO A 307 12.19 3.77 -9.44
N VAL A 308 12.18 2.44 -9.57
CA VAL A 308 11.25 1.55 -8.84
C VAL A 308 11.37 1.78 -7.33
N LEU A 309 12.60 1.97 -6.82
CA LEU A 309 12.86 2.23 -5.41
C LEU A 309 12.07 3.42 -4.86
N VAL A 310 11.95 4.51 -5.63
CA VAL A 310 11.29 5.75 -5.17
C VAL A 310 9.82 5.46 -4.88
N ALA A 311 9.14 4.82 -5.82
CA ALA A 311 7.75 4.46 -5.68
C ALA A 311 7.53 3.44 -4.54
N THR A 312 8.40 2.43 -4.43
CA THR A 312 8.34 1.43 -3.35
C THR A 312 8.55 2.07 -1.98
N ARG A 313 9.54 2.96 -1.82
CA ARG A 313 9.82 3.66 -0.56
C ARG A 313 8.70 4.61 -0.16
N MET A 314 8.07 5.29 -1.12
CA MET A 314 6.90 6.11 -0.89
C MET A 314 5.73 5.27 -0.37
N SER A 315 5.43 4.15 -1.04
CA SER A 315 4.40 3.18 -0.62
C SER A 315 4.64 2.59 0.78
N LEU A 316 5.91 2.47 1.20
CA LEU A 316 6.34 1.90 2.49
C LEU A 316 6.46 2.92 3.63
N SER A 317 6.04 4.18 3.44
CA SER A 317 6.22 5.24 4.44
C SER A 317 5.30 5.09 5.66
N PHE A 318 5.52 4.02 6.45
CA PHE A 318 4.69 3.60 7.57
C PHE A 318 4.58 4.73 8.60
N PRO A 319 3.36 5.21 8.90
CA PRO A 319 3.15 6.37 9.74
C PRO A 319 3.93 6.29 11.06
N PHE A 320 4.60 7.39 11.41
CA PHE A 320 5.41 7.54 12.62
C PHE A 320 6.68 6.67 12.70
N LEU A 321 6.75 5.52 12.04
CA LEU A 321 7.97 4.70 12.02
C LEU A 321 8.96 5.20 10.96
N LEU A 322 8.51 5.28 9.70
CA LEU A 322 9.30 5.75 8.58
C LEU A 322 8.89 7.15 8.17
N SER A 323 9.87 7.96 7.82
CA SER A 323 9.64 9.32 7.31
C SER A 323 8.71 9.30 6.11
N ALA A 324 7.70 10.18 6.13
CA ALA A 324 6.89 10.53 4.98
C ALA A 324 7.76 11.19 3.90
N ILE A 325 7.33 11.10 2.65
CA ILE A 325 8.03 11.67 1.51
C ILE A 325 7.37 13.01 1.13
N PRO A 326 8.06 14.15 1.27
CA PRO A 326 7.57 15.42 0.78
C PRO A 326 7.74 15.50 -0.74
N LEU A 327 6.68 15.88 -1.45
CA LEU A 327 6.77 16.36 -2.84
C LEU A 327 6.12 17.74 -2.92
N HIS A 328 6.44 18.51 -3.94
CA HIS A 328 6.02 19.89 -4.09
C HIS A 328 5.20 20.04 -5.36
N THR A 329 4.16 20.86 -5.34
CA THR A 329 3.51 21.37 -6.56
C THR A 329 3.74 22.86 -6.66
N LEU A 330 3.91 23.38 -7.88
CA LEU A 330 3.91 24.83 -8.08
C LEU A 330 2.52 25.38 -7.74
N ASP A 331 2.50 26.41 -6.90
CA ASP A 331 1.28 27.05 -6.41
C ASP A 331 1.57 28.53 -6.18
N ALA A 332 1.20 29.36 -7.16
CA ALA A 332 1.44 30.81 -7.12
C ALA A 332 0.71 31.49 -5.94
N ALA A 333 -0.33 30.87 -5.38
CA ALA A 333 -1.03 31.39 -4.21
C ALA A 333 -0.36 31.02 -2.89
N ALA A 334 0.57 30.05 -2.90
CA ALA A 334 1.31 29.65 -1.71
C ALA A 334 2.55 30.55 -1.47
N PRO A 335 2.90 30.85 -0.21
CA PRO A 335 4.17 31.49 0.11
C PRO A 335 5.35 30.69 -0.47
N GLY A 336 6.24 31.33 -1.24
CA GLY A 336 7.35 30.65 -1.92
C GLY A 336 6.97 30.01 -3.27
N GLY A 337 5.75 30.23 -3.76
CA GLY A 337 5.32 29.78 -5.09
C GLY A 337 5.11 28.26 -5.22
N HIS A 338 5.09 27.53 -4.11
CA HIS A 338 4.92 26.08 -4.10
C HIS A 338 4.23 25.57 -2.82
N ARG A 339 3.67 24.36 -2.91
CA ARG A 339 2.96 23.69 -1.82
C ARG A 339 3.52 22.29 -1.57
N VAL A 340 3.75 21.95 -0.30
CA VAL A 340 4.22 20.63 0.12
C VAL A 340 3.05 19.64 0.22
N HIS A 341 3.23 18.47 -0.39
CA HIS A 341 2.37 17.30 -0.36
C HIS A 341 3.06 16.17 0.41
N TRP A 342 2.43 15.71 1.49
CA TRP A 342 2.98 14.65 2.33
C TRP A 342 2.49 13.29 1.86
N PHE A 343 3.41 12.49 1.32
CA PHE A 343 3.12 11.12 0.90
C PHE A 343 3.47 10.13 2.01
N SER A 344 2.53 9.23 2.31
CA SER A 344 2.67 8.18 3.30
C SER A 344 2.27 6.82 2.72
N ASP A 345 2.24 5.82 3.58
CA ASP A 345 1.99 4.42 3.25
C ASP A 345 0.70 4.22 2.42
N GLY A 346 0.78 3.40 1.38
CA GLY A 346 -0.35 3.10 0.51
C GLY A 346 -1.50 2.35 1.20
N GLY A 347 -1.16 1.52 2.20
CA GLY A 347 -2.11 0.75 2.99
C GLY A 347 -2.98 1.58 3.93
N ILE A 348 -2.80 2.92 3.97
CA ILE A 348 -3.70 3.85 4.66
C ILE A 348 -5.05 3.98 3.95
N CYS A 349 -5.10 3.81 2.63
CA CYS A 349 -6.33 4.00 1.86
C CYS A 349 -6.73 2.77 1.04
N SER A 350 -5.78 1.93 0.63
CA SER A 350 -6.05 0.66 -0.04
C SER A 350 -4.90 -0.30 0.31
N ASN A 351 -5.21 -1.35 1.06
CA ASN A 351 -4.23 -2.30 1.56
C ASN A 351 -4.06 -3.50 0.61
N LEU A 352 -5.12 -3.88 -0.11
CA LEU A 352 -5.08 -4.85 -1.21
C LEU A 352 -5.77 -4.21 -2.41
N PRO A 353 -5.04 -3.52 -3.30
CA PRO A 353 -5.63 -2.80 -4.42
C PRO A 353 -6.10 -3.77 -5.52
N VAL A 354 -7.14 -4.57 -5.25
CA VAL A 354 -7.64 -5.64 -6.14
C VAL A 354 -8.08 -5.11 -7.51
N HIS A 355 -8.48 -3.84 -7.59
CA HIS A 355 -8.81 -3.13 -8.83
C HIS A 355 -7.61 -2.93 -9.76
N PHE A 356 -6.37 -3.14 -9.29
CA PHE A 356 -5.20 -3.09 -10.17
C PHE A 356 -5.33 -4.13 -11.27
N PHE A 357 -5.04 -3.69 -12.50
CA PHE A 357 -5.04 -4.53 -13.69
C PHE A 357 -6.41 -5.14 -14.07
N ASP A 358 -7.48 -4.79 -13.35
CA ASP A 358 -8.82 -5.30 -13.64
C ASP A 358 -9.35 -4.75 -14.97
N SER A 359 -10.04 -5.63 -15.70
CA SER A 359 -10.77 -5.36 -16.93
C SER A 359 -12.17 -5.98 -16.84
N PRO A 360 -13.20 -5.39 -17.47
CA PRO A 360 -14.52 -6.02 -17.55
C PRO A 360 -14.45 -7.46 -18.03
N LEU A 361 -13.60 -7.72 -19.03
CA LEU A 361 -13.27 -9.06 -19.52
C LEU A 361 -11.76 -9.27 -19.41
N PRO A 362 -11.27 -10.12 -18.49
CA PRO A 362 -9.85 -10.33 -18.32
C PRO A 362 -9.30 -11.25 -19.42
N SER A 363 -8.14 -10.89 -19.98
CA SER A 363 -7.43 -11.73 -20.97
C SER A 363 -6.47 -12.74 -20.34
N ARG A 364 -6.18 -12.57 -19.05
CA ARG A 364 -5.33 -13.43 -18.23
C ARG A 364 -5.79 -13.37 -16.77
N PRO A 365 -5.50 -14.38 -15.93
CA PRO A 365 -5.81 -14.33 -14.51
C PRO A 365 -5.04 -13.21 -13.81
N THR A 366 -5.72 -12.44 -12.97
CA THR A 366 -5.10 -11.48 -12.05
C THR A 366 -5.27 -12.02 -10.64
N PHE A 367 -4.23 -12.62 -10.06
CA PHE A 367 -4.28 -13.21 -8.73
C PHE A 367 -4.10 -12.15 -7.65
N ALA A 368 -4.74 -12.36 -6.50
CA ALA A 368 -4.48 -11.56 -5.31
C ALA A 368 -4.14 -12.46 -4.12
N ILE A 369 -3.08 -12.11 -3.39
CA ILE A 369 -2.67 -12.81 -2.17
C ILE A 369 -3.00 -11.92 -0.96
N ASP A 370 -4.09 -12.26 -0.30
CA ASP A 370 -4.61 -11.57 0.87
C ASP A 370 -4.04 -12.20 2.15
N LEU A 371 -3.88 -11.39 3.20
CA LEU A 371 -3.40 -11.78 4.52
C LEU A 371 -4.48 -11.48 5.56
N ALA A 372 -4.80 -12.45 6.41
CA ALA A 372 -5.84 -12.31 7.43
C ALA A 372 -5.48 -13.05 8.72
N PRO A 373 -6.01 -12.62 9.88
CA PRO A 373 -6.01 -13.47 11.06
C PRO A 373 -6.88 -14.72 10.82
N PHE A 374 -6.63 -15.78 11.57
CA PHE A 374 -7.51 -16.95 11.58
C PHE A 374 -8.93 -16.56 12.00
N PRO A 375 -9.98 -17.07 11.32
CA PRO A 375 -11.35 -16.79 11.70
C PRO A 375 -11.69 -17.44 13.06
N PRO A 376 -12.65 -16.87 13.82
CA PRO A 376 -13.07 -17.44 15.10
C PRO A 376 -13.45 -18.93 14.97
N GLY A 377 -12.88 -19.78 15.84
CA GLY A 377 -13.14 -21.21 15.84
C GLY A 377 -12.31 -22.04 14.85
N ARG A 378 -11.41 -21.40 14.08
CA ARG A 378 -10.41 -22.11 13.27
C ARG A 378 -9.04 -21.96 13.93
N GLU A 379 -8.47 -23.09 14.31
CA GLU A 379 -7.10 -23.17 14.80
C GLU A 379 -6.14 -23.41 13.63
N LYS A 380 -4.87 -23.08 13.84
CA LYS A 380 -3.80 -23.36 12.89
C LYS A 380 -3.58 -24.86 12.78
N SER A 381 -3.50 -25.35 11.54
CA SER A 381 -3.13 -26.73 11.22
C SER A 381 -1.62 -26.88 11.15
N ASP A 382 -1.12 -28.09 11.44
CA ASP A 382 0.28 -28.47 11.19
C ASP A 382 0.60 -28.54 9.68
N VAL A 383 -0.44 -28.61 8.83
CA VAL A 383 -0.29 -28.62 7.38
C VAL A 383 -0.49 -27.20 6.84
N GLU A 384 0.59 -26.56 6.37
CA GLU A 384 0.54 -25.15 5.97
C GLU A 384 -0.44 -24.85 4.84
N ARG A 385 -0.69 -25.81 3.94
CA ARG A 385 -1.71 -25.69 2.90
C ARG A 385 -3.12 -25.51 3.49
N GLU A 386 -3.42 -26.14 4.62
CA GLU A 386 -4.71 -26.00 5.33
C GLU A 386 -4.81 -24.66 6.08
N ASN A 387 -3.72 -23.90 6.21
CA ASN A 387 -3.70 -22.54 6.77
C ASN A 387 -3.96 -21.46 5.71
N THR A 388 -4.55 -21.85 4.59
CA THR A 388 -4.97 -20.95 3.52
C THR A 388 -6.46 -21.13 3.21
N PHE A 389 -7.02 -20.19 2.46
CA PHE A 389 -8.37 -20.26 1.97
C PHE A 389 -8.47 -19.65 0.58
N LEU A 390 -8.94 -20.45 -0.36
CA LEU A 390 -9.32 -20.03 -1.69
C LEU A 390 -10.80 -20.45 -1.88
N PRO A 391 -11.73 -19.52 -2.21
CA PRO A 391 -13.16 -19.84 -2.32
C PRO A 391 -13.40 -21.08 -3.19
N ALA A 392 -14.38 -21.91 -2.87
CA ALA A 392 -14.71 -23.05 -3.73
C ALA A 392 -15.24 -22.56 -5.10
N LEU A 393 -15.20 -23.42 -6.12
CA LEU A 393 -15.80 -23.13 -7.43
C LEU A 393 -17.33 -23.34 -7.38
N ASP A 394 -17.96 -22.84 -6.33
CA ASP A 394 -19.39 -22.82 -6.12
C ASP A 394 -19.86 -21.37 -5.89
N ASP A 395 -21.17 -21.19 -5.70
CA ASP A 395 -21.76 -19.86 -5.51
C ASP A 395 -21.78 -19.46 -4.02
N SER A 396 -20.97 -20.10 -3.17
CA SER A 396 -20.86 -19.75 -1.74
C SER A 396 -20.02 -18.49 -1.50
N GLY A 397 -19.15 -18.15 -2.46
CA GLY A 397 -18.30 -16.97 -2.45
C GLY A 397 -17.35 -16.91 -1.26
N ARG A 398 -16.83 -15.71 -1.00
CA ARG A 398 -15.97 -15.44 0.16
C ARG A 398 -16.81 -15.14 1.42
N PRO A 399 -16.54 -15.78 2.57
CA PRO A 399 -17.23 -15.42 3.81
C PRO A 399 -16.87 -13.98 4.22
N PRO A 400 -17.83 -13.21 4.79
CA PRO A 400 -17.57 -11.86 5.24
C PRO A 400 -16.53 -11.84 6.36
N ARG A 401 -15.66 -10.82 6.35
CA ARG A 401 -14.68 -10.61 7.41
C ARG A 401 -15.34 -9.97 8.62
N TRP A 402 -15.27 -10.66 9.76
CA TRP A 402 -15.74 -10.14 11.04
C TRP A 402 -14.55 -9.59 11.82
N THR A 403 -14.61 -8.30 12.17
CA THR A 403 -13.67 -7.74 13.14
C THR A 403 -14.26 -7.93 14.52
N THR A 404 -13.52 -8.58 15.43
CA THR A 404 -13.93 -8.77 16.83
C THR A 404 -13.08 -7.93 17.75
N TRP A 405 -13.67 -7.42 18.84
CA TRP A 405 -12.95 -6.72 19.89
C TRP A 405 -13.66 -6.94 21.24
N PRO A 406 -12.98 -6.70 22.38
CA PRO A 406 -13.60 -6.86 23.69
C PRO A 406 -14.83 -5.97 23.85
N SER A 407 -15.88 -6.46 24.50
CA SER A 407 -17.12 -5.70 24.75
C SER A 407 -17.07 -4.81 25.99
N THR A 408 -16.07 -4.99 26.87
CA THR A 408 -15.94 -4.26 28.14
C THR A 408 -14.49 -3.90 28.46
N GLY A 409 -14.30 -2.91 29.35
CA GLY A 409 -12.99 -2.43 29.80
C GLY A 409 -12.31 -1.46 28.83
N LEU A 410 -11.16 -0.89 29.22
CA LEU A 410 -10.41 0.05 28.37
C LEU A 410 -9.97 -0.55 27.03
N GLY A 411 -9.82 -1.88 26.97
CA GLY A 411 -9.54 -2.62 25.74
C GLY A 411 -10.67 -2.52 24.70
N SER A 412 -11.93 -2.33 25.12
CA SER A 412 -13.05 -2.18 24.17
C SER A 412 -12.99 -0.86 23.41
N LEU A 413 -12.60 0.23 24.06
CA LEU A 413 -12.44 1.55 23.42
C LEU A 413 -11.29 1.53 22.40
N VAL A 414 -10.16 0.93 22.77
CA VAL A 414 -9.01 0.78 21.87
C VAL A 414 -9.36 -0.14 20.70
N GLY A 415 -10.03 -1.27 20.97
CA GLY A 415 -10.49 -2.20 19.95
C GLY A 415 -11.49 -1.57 18.99
N PHE A 416 -12.45 -0.79 19.49
CA PHE A 416 -13.41 -0.07 18.67
C PHE A 416 -12.75 0.99 17.78
N ALA A 417 -11.83 1.80 18.33
CA ALA A 417 -11.06 2.76 17.54
C ALA A 417 -10.21 2.07 16.46
N GLY A 418 -9.63 0.91 16.78
CA GLY A 418 -8.93 0.05 15.82
C GLY A 418 -9.86 -0.45 14.71
N ALA A 419 -11.07 -0.88 15.05
CA ALA A 419 -12.08 -1.31 14.08
C ALA A 419 -12.55 -0.18 13.15
N MET A 420 -12.73 1.03 13.68
CA MET A 420 -13.02 2.23 12.86
C MET A 420 -11.91 2.50 11.85
N LEU A 421 -10.65 2.46 12.30
CA LEU A 421 -9.49 2.67 11.44
C LEU A 421 -9.34 1.56 10.39
N SER A 422 -9.55 0.29 10.79
CA SER A 422 -9.53 -0.86 9.88
C SER A 422 -10.60 -0.71 8.80
N THR A 423 -11.83 -0.39 9.19
CA THR A 423 -12.96 -0.18 8.26
C THR A 423 -12.67 0.94 7.27
N ALA A 424 -12.15 2.08 7.74
CA ALA A 424 -11.78 3.19 6.86
C ALA A 424 -10.69 2.83 5.84
N ARG A 425 -9.80 1.88 6.18
CA ARG A 425 -8.70 1.42 5.32
C ARG A 425 -9.10 0.35 4.32
N SER A 426 -9.96 -0.58 4.71
CA SER A 426 -10.19 -1.81 3.94
C SER A 426 -11.57 -1.90 3.29
N TRP A 427 -12.54 -1.05 3.65
CA TRP A 427 -13.92 -1.17 3.17
C TRP A 427 -14.03 -1.27 1.65
N VAL A 428 -13.31 -0.38 0.94
CA VAL A 428 -13.31 -0.34 -0.52
C VAL A 428 -12.78 -1.65 -1.10
N ASP A 429 -11.62 -2.10 -0.63
CA ASP A 429 -10.99 -3.33 -1.11
C ASP A 429 -11.86 -4.57 -0.81
N GLU A 430 -12.44 -4.66 0.39
CA GLU A 430 -13.32 -5.77 0.78
C GLU A 430 -14.62 -5.78 -0.04
N SER A 431 -15.19 -4.61 -0.34
CA SER A 431 -16.40 -4.52 -1.16
C SER A 431 -16.15 -5.03 -2.59
N GLN A 432 -14.98 -4.76 -3.16
CA GLN A 432 -14.60 -5.27 -4.49
C GLN A 432 -14.23 -6.74 -4.45
N ALA A 433 -13.54 -7.19 -3.39
CA ALA A 433 -13.16 -8.58 -3.19
C ALA A 433 -14.36 -9.51 -2.97
N ALA A 434 -15.54 -8.98 -2.62
CA ALA A 434 -16.78 -9.73 -2.49
C ALA A 434 -17.56 -9.87 -3.82
N MET A 435 -17.14 -9.20 -4.89
CA MET A 435 -17.84 -9.29 -6.18
C MET A 435 -17.60 -10.65 -6.85
N PRO A 436 -18.63 -11.27 -7.45
CA PRO A 436 -18.47 -12.54 -8.15
C PRO A 436 -17.49 -12.45 -9.33
N GLY A 437 -16.57 -13.42 -9.40
CA GLY A 437 -15.49 -13.45 -10.39
C GLY A 437 -14.30 -12.54 -10.03
N TYR A 438 -14.39 -11.82 -8.91
CA TYR A 438 -13.25 -11.13 -8.30
C TYR A 438 -12.71 -11.89 -7.11
N ASP A 439 -13.54 -12.64 -6.38
CA ASP A 439 -13.21 -13.38 -5.17
C ASP A 439 -12.46 -14.69 -5.44
N ASP A 440 -12.81 -15.39 -6.53
CA ASP A 440 -12.27 -16.68 -6.94
C ASP A 440 -10.76 -16.71 -7.28
N ARG A 441 -10.17 -15.52 -7.47
CA ARG A 441 -8.73 -15.29 -7.70
C ARG A 441 -7.97 -14.82 -6.46
N ILE A 442 -8.65 -14.69 -5.33
CA ILE A 442 -8.08 -14.16 -4.09
C ILE A 442 -7.81 -15.32 -3.15
N VAL A 443 -6.54 -15.70 -3.02
CA VAL A 443 -6.12 -16.65 -2.00
C VAL A 443 -5.82 -15.89 -0.71
N THR A 444 -6.41 -16.36 0.39
CA THR A 444 -6.16 -15.83 1.74
C THR A 444 -5.16 -16.70 2.45
N VAL A 445 -4.06 -16.11 2.91
CA VAL A 445 -3.11 -16.73 3.82
C VAL A 445 -3.45 -16.29 5.24
N TYR A 446 -3.77 -17.25 6.11
CA TYR A 446 -4.02 -16.94 7.51
C TYR A 446 -2.70 -16.77 8.27
N VAL A 447 -2.66 -15.86 9.24
CA VAL A 447 -1.49 -15.60 10.10
C VAL A 447 -1.93 -15.52 11.55
N GLU A 448 -1.13 -16.07 12.47
CA GLU A 448 -1.33 -15.90 13.92
C GLU A 448 -0.85 -14.52 14.41
N ASP A 449 -1.26 -14.13 15.61
CA ASP A 449 -0.88 -12.85 16.23
C ASP A 449 0.65 -12.75 16.48
N ASP A 450 1.33 -13.88 16.67
CA ASP A 450 2.78 -13.95 16.87
C ASP A 450 3.58 -14.27 15.59
N GLU A 451 2.90 -14.64 14.50
CA GLU A 451 3.41 -14.74 13.13
C GLU A 451 3.21 -13.41 12.36
N GLY A 452 3.03 -12.30 13.10
CA GLY A 452 2.25 -11.15 12.65
C GLY A 452 2.63 -9.79 13.25
N GLY A 453 2.29 -8.71 12.53
CA GLY A 453 2.22 -7.36 13.08
C GLY A 453 3.57 -6.77 13.54
N LEU A 454 3.60 -6.12 14.71
CA LEU A 454 4.83 -5.52 15.26
C LEU A 454 5.80 -6.56 15.84
N ASN A 455 5.44 -7.86 15.83
CA ASN A 455 6.31 -8.93 16.32
C ASN A 455 7.33 -9.34 15.25
N LEU A 456 8.45 -8.61 15.21
CA LEU A 456 9.54 -8.84 14.26
C LEU A 456 10.54 -9.93 14.71
N GLU A 457 10.31 -10.56 15.86
CA GLU A 457 11.10 -11.66 16.43
C GLU A 457 10.44 -13.01 16.15
N MET A 458 10.32 -13.36 14.86
CA MET A 458 9.93 -14.70 14.43
C MET A 458 11.14 -15.65 14.49
N ASP A 459 10.93 -16.89 14.92
CA ASP A 459 11.97 -17.91 14.80
C ASP A 459 12.01 -18.54 13.39
N GLN A 460 13.07 -19.29 13.10
CA GLN A 460 13.27 -19.91 11.78
C GLN A 460 12.13 -20.85 11.39
N SER A 461 11.48 -21.51 12.36
CA SER A 461 10.38 -22.44 12.07
C SER A 461 9.12 -21.68 11.64
N GLN A 462 8.81 -20.56 12.30
CA GLN A 462 7.69 -19.68 11.93
C GLN A 462 7.89 -19.08 10.53
N ILE A 463 9.11 -18.63 10.23
CA ILE A 463 9.47 -18.08 8.91
C ILE A 463 9.31 -19.14 7.81
N THR A 464 9.84 -20.34 8.05
CA THR A 464 9.75 -21.44 7.09
C THR A 464 8.29 -21.84 6.87
N GLY A 465 7.50 -21.95 7.95
CA GLY A 465 6.06 -22.22 7.88
C GLY A 465 5.30 -21.18 7.05
N LEU A 466 5.53 -19.89 7.29
CA LEU A 466 4.91 -18.80 6.52
C LEU A 466 5.33 -18.81 5.04
N ALA A 467 6.60 -19.10 4.74
CA ALA A 467 7.09 -19.20 3.37
C ALA A 467 6.45 -20.39 2.62
N GLU A 468 6.34 -21.57 3.27
CA GLU A 468 5.64 -22.73 2.71
C GLU A 468 4.13 -22.49 2.58
N ARG A 469 3.51 -21.75 3.52
CA ARG A 469 2.11 -21.33 3.43
C ARG A 469 1.86 -20.42 2.22
N GLY A 470 2.78 -19.49 1.94
CA GLY A 470 2.75 -18.66 0.75
C GLY A 470 2.89 -19.47 -0.55
N LYS A 471 3.82 -20.43 -0.57
CA LYS A 471 3.96 -21.37 -1.68
C LYS A 471 2.67 -22.18 -1.91
N ALA A 472 2.11 -22.77 -0.85
CA ALA A 472 0.88 -23.56 -0.92
C ALA A 472 -0.34 -22.74 -1.39
N ALA A 473 -0.38 -21.44 -1.09
CA ALA A 473 -1.38 -20.52 -1.61
C ALA A 473 -1.26 -20.34 -3.14
N ALA A 474 -0.03 -20.21 -3.65
CA ALA A 474 0.23 -20.13 -5.09
C ALA A 474 -0.04 -21.47 -5.81
N GLU A 475 0.33 -22.61 -5.21
CA GLU A 475 0.03 -23.94 -5.75
C GLU A 475 -1.47 -24.11 -6.01
N GLN A 476 -2.34 -23.70 -5.08
CA GLN A 476 -3.79 -23.75 -5.26
C GLN A 476 -4.28 -22.89 -6.43
N LEU A 477 -3.67 -21.72 -6.65
CA LEU A 477 -4.00 -20.88 -7.80
C LEU A 477 -3.54 -21.54 -9.11
N VAL A 478 -2.33 -22.10 -9.13
CA VAL A 478 -1.79 -22.81 -10.31
C VAL A 478 -2.68 -24.02 -10.65
N GLU A 479 -2.96 -24.89 -9.69
CA GLU A 479 -3.80 -26.08 -9.89
C GLU A 479 -5.17 -25.72 -10.48
N ARG A 480 -5.76 -24.61 -10.01
CA ARG A 480 -7.10 -24.19 -10.42
C ARG A 480 -7.15 -23.47 -11.77
N PHE A 481 -6.17 -22.59 -12.05
CA PHE A 481 -6.19 -21.69 -13.19
C PHE A 481 -5.30 -22.13 -14.36
N ALA A 482 -4.32 -23.01 -14.11
CA ALA A 482 -3.50 -23.61 -15.16
C ALA A 482 -3.99 -25.02 -15.54
N GLY A 483 -4.54 -25.77 -14.57
CA GLY A 483 -4.96 -27.15 -14.77
C GLY A 483 -3.79 -28.12 -15.01
N GLU A 484 -4.09 -29.36 -15.40
CA GLU A 484 -3.07 -30.41 -15.60
C GLU A 484 -2.20 -30.18 -16.85
N LEU A 485 -2.76 -29.53 -17.89
CA LEU A 485 -2.07 -29.22 -19.14
C LEU A 485 -2.07 -27.70 -19.42
N PRO A 486 -1.24 -26.92 -18.70
CA PRO A 486 -1.18 -25.46 -18.81
C PRO A 486 -1.07 -24.96 -20.24
N GLY A 487 -1.99 -24.06 -20.62
CA GLY A 487 -2.02 -23.42 -21.95
C GLY A 487 -2.43 -24.34 -23.09
N THR A 488 -2.86 -25.58 -22.82
CA THR A 488 -3.28 -26.55 -23.84
C THR A 488 -4.78 -26.87 -23.73
N THR A 489 -5.27 -27.06 -22.50
CA THR A 489 -6.69 -27.29 -22.22
C THR A 489 -7.26 -26.18 -21.35
N PRO A 490 -8.54 -25.79 -21.52
CA PRO A 490 -9.17 -24.82 -20.63
C PRO A 490 -9.17 -25.29 -19.18
N ALA A 491 -8.63 -24.48 -18.27
CA ALA A 491 -8.71 -24.74 -16.84
C ALA A 491 -10.08 -24.29 -16.31
N LEU A 492 -10.72 -25.13 -15.50
CA LEU A 492 -12.08 -24.89 -15.00
C LEU A 492 -12.19 -23.56 -14.23
N GLY A 493 -11.21 -23.25 -13.38
CA GLY A 493 -11.21 -22.00 -12.62
C GLY A 493 -11.11 -20.76 -13.50
N TRP A 494 -10.27 -20.82 -14.54
CA TRP A 494 -10.10 -19.71 -15.47
C TRP A 494 -11.34 -19.48 -16.34
N GLU A 495 -11.94 -20.54 -16.88
CA GLU A 495 -13.17 -20.44 -17.67
C GLU A 495 -14.35 -19.92 -16.83
N ARG A 496 -14.51 -20.41 -15.59
CA ARG A 496 -15.53 -19.91 -14.67
C ARG A 496 -15.32 -18.42 -14.39
N GLN A 497 -14.09 -17.99 -14.10
CA GLN A 497 -13.79 -16.59 -13.84
C GLN A 497 -14.16 -15.71 -15.04
N ARG A 498 -13.77 -16.10 -16.26
CA ARG A 498 -14.11 -15.36 -17.49
C ARG A 498 -15.62 -15.24 -17.68
N TRP A 499 -16.35 -16.33 -17.43
CA TRP A 499 -17.81 -16.34 -17.52
C TRP A 499 -18.47 -15.43 -16.49
N LEU A 500 -18.05 -15.51 -15.22
CA LEU A 500 -18.57 -14.63 -14.17
C LEU A 500 -18.26 -13.17 -14.45
N ARG A 501 -17.04 -12.84 -14.89
CA ARG A 501 -16.68 -11.47 -15.28
C ARG A 501 -17.53 -10.94 -16.42
N PHE A 502 -17.83 -11.77 -17.43
CA PHE A 502 -18.77 -11.43 -18.49
C PHE A 502 -20.17 -11.13 -17.91
N ARG A 503 -20.74 -12.05 -17.13
CA ARG A 503 -22.07 -11.90 -16.53
C ARG A 503 -22.17 -10.66 -15.64
N THR A 504 -21.19 -10.45 -14.76
CA THR A 504 -21.12 -9.28 -13.88
C THR A 504 -20.98 -7.98 -14.68
N ALA A 505 -20.10 -7.92 -15.68
CA ALA A 505 -19.90 -6.72 -16.48
C ALA A 505 -21.15 -6.36 -17.31
N THR A 506 -21.78 -7.33 -17.96
CA THR A 506 -22.97 -7.10 -18.79
C THR A 506 -24.20 -6.74 -17.95
N ALA A 507 -24.35 -7.34 -16.76
CA ALA A 507 -25.43 -6.97 -15.84
C ALA A 507 -25.28 -5.50 -15.38
N GLY A 508 -24.06 -5.09 -14.99
CA GLY A 508 -23.77 -3.71 -14.59
C GLY A 508 -23.97 -2.72 -15.75
N LEU A 509 -23.56 -3.08 -16.96
CA LEU A 509 -23.77 -2.27 -18.16
C LEU A 509 -25.25 -2.14 -18.52
N SER A 510 -26.04 -3.21 -18.41
CA SER A 510 -27.48 -3.17 -18.66
C SER A 510 -28.20 -2.21 -17.72
N GLY A 511 -27.88 -2.26 -16.42
CA GLY A 511 -28.40 -1.31 -15.44
C GLY A 511 -27.99 0.13 -15.76
N TRP A 512 -26.73 0.35 -16.15
CA TRP A 512 -26.24 1.68 -16.53
C TRP A 512 -26.92 2.24 -17.79
N LEU A 513 -27.10 1.42 -18.83
CA LEU A 513 -27.80 1.81 -20.07
C LEU A 513 -29.27 2.15 -19.79
N THR A 514 -29.93 1.39 -18.92
CA THR A 514 -31.30 1.67 -18.47
C THR A 514 -31.38 3.03 -17.80
N GLY A 515 -30.45 3.32 -16.86
CA GLY A 515 -30.36 4.62 -16.21
C GLY A 515 -30.03 5.77 -17.18
N PHE A 516 -29.08 5.55 -18.09
CA PHE A 516 -28.68 6.51 -19.12
C PHE A 516 -29.87 6.91 -20.01
N ARG A 517 -30.58 5.93 -20.59
CA ARG A 517 -31.76 6.19 -21.44
C ARG A 517 -32.87 6.93 -20.68
N THR A 518 -33.13 6.52 -19.44
CA THR A 518 -34.15 7.16 -18.60
C THR A 518 -33.80 8.63 -18.34
N GLY A 519 -32.55 8.93 -18.00
CA GLY A 519 -32.08 10.30 -17.80
C GLY A 519 -32.04 11.13 -19.09
N TYR A 520 -31.62 10.53 -20.20
CA TYR A 520 -31.51 11.20 -21.50
C TYR A 520 -32.87 11.65 -22.06
N THR A 521 -33.90 10.81 -21.86
CA THR A 521 -35.27 11.08 -22.35
C THR A 521 -36.11 11.93 -21.39
N ALA A 522 -35.63 12.16 -20.17
CA ALA A 522 -36.31 13.02 -19.21
C ALA A 522 -36.29 14.48 -19.68
N THR A 523 -37.37 15.21 -19.39
CA THR A 523 -37.51 16.64 -19.69
C THR A 523 -37.77 17.44 -18.40
N PRO A 524 -36.73 17.66 -17.57
CA PRO A 524 -36.89 18.51 -16.39
C PRO A 524 -37.38 19.93 -16.76
N PRO A 525 -38.20 20.58 -15.92
CA PRO A 525 -38.62 21.95 -16.17
C PRO A 525 -37.44 22.90 -16.27
N ALA A 526 -37.50 23.83 -17.23
CA ALA A 526 -36.49 24.89 -17.44
C ALA A 526 -35.06 24.38 -17.73
N THR A 527 -34.93 23.22 -18.38
CA THR A 527 -33.64 22.67 -18.85
C THR A 527 -33.66 22.39 -20.34
N THR A 528 -32.53 22.57 -21.03
CA THR A 528 -32.34 22.05 -22.39
C THR A 528 -32.29 20.51 -22.33
N PRO A 529 -33.17 19.79 -23.05
CA PRO A 529 -33.11 18.33 -23.15
C PRO A 529 -31.75 17.86 -23.64
N TYR A 530 -31.30 16.69 -23.15
CA TYR A 530 -30.04 16.11 -23.62
C TYR A 530 -30.02 15.87 -25.13
N GLY A 531 -31.16 15.52 -25.73
CA GLY A 531 -31.30 15.37 -27.17
C GLY A 531 -30.94 16.60 -27.99
N ASP A 532 -31.17 17.80 -27.45
CA ASP A 532 -30.84 19.06 -28.11
C ASP A 532 -29.37 19.46 -27.89
N LEU A 533 -28.77 18.98 -26.78
CA LEU A 533 -27.37 19.22 -26.43
C LEU A 533 -26.39 18.29 -27.15
N ALA A 534 -26.72 17.00 -27.28
CA ALA A 534 -25.88 15.98 -27.90
C ALA A 534 -26.77 14.83 -28.39
N GLY A 535 -27.05 14.79 -29.68
CA GLY A 535 -28.01 13.85 -30.28
C GLY A 535 -28.19 14.08 -31.78
N PRO A 536 -28.80 13.15 -32.52
CA PRO A 536 -28.98 13.30 -33.96
C PRO A 536 -29.74 14.58 -34.32
N GLY A 537 -29.08 15.54 -34.97
CA GLY A 537 -29.67 16.82 -35.36
C GLY A 537 -29.67 17.90 -34.27
N ALA A 538 -28.96 17.68 -33.16
CA ALA A 538 -28.78 18.64 -32.09
C ALA A 538 -28.09 19.92 -32.58
N THR A 539 -28.71 21.08 -32.38
CA THR A 539 -28.15 22.40 -32.78
C THR A 539 -27.74 23.28 -31.61
N GLU A 540 -28.09 22.90 -30.37
CA GLU A 540 -27.74 23.70 -29.20
C GLU A 540 -26.25 23.59 -28.88
N THR A 541 -25.70 24.68 -28.34
CA THR A 541 -24.31 24.72 -27.87
C THR A 541 -24.25 24.25 -26.42
N PRO A 542 -23.44 23.23 -26.08
CA PRO A 542 -23.27 22.81 -24.70
C PRO A 542 -22.77 23.95 -23.81
N PRO A 543 -23.24 24.04 -22.54
CA PRO A 543 -22.88 25.14 -21.65
C PRO A 543 -21.40 25.15 -21.22
N SER A 544 -20.68 24.04 -21.41
CA SER A 544 -19.24 23.92 -21.16
C SER A 544 -18.65 22.76 -21.97
N HIS A 545 -17.32 22.73 -22.15
CA HIS A 545 -16.61 21.65 -22.84
C HIS A 545 -17.13 21.41 -24.27
N ASP A 546 -17.26 22.49 -25.04
CA ASP A 546 -17.79 22.44 -26.40
C ASP A 546 -16.95 21.54 -27.31
N PHE A 547 -17.62 20.99 -28.33
CA PHE A 547 -17.00 20.12 -29.31
C PHE A 547 -16.53 20.96 -30.50
N GLU A 548 -15.31 20.68 -30.98
CA GLU A 548 -14.94 21.12 -32.32
C GLU A 548 -16.01 20.62 -33.33
N PRO A 549 -16.36 21.40 -34.38
CA PRO A 549 -17.47 21.05 -35.27
C PRO A 549 -17.39 19.64 -35.87
N ALA A 550 -16.19 19.17 -36.21
CA ALA A 550 -15.98 17.80 -36.72
C ALA A 550 -16.24 16.73 -35.64
N ARG A 551 -15.94 17.02 -34.37
CA ARG A 551 -16.22 16.12 -33.25
C ARG A 551 -17.70 16.09 -32.89
N ARG A 552 -18.41 17.21 -33.04
CA ARG A 552 -19.86 17.29 -32.79
C ARG A 552 -20.63 16.24 -33.60
N ILE A 553 -20.33 16.11 -34.89
CA ILE A 553 -20.94 15.10 -35.77
C ILE A 553 -20.73 13.69 -35.21
N ALA A 554 -19.52 13.37 -34.78
CA ALA A 554 -19.20 12.06 -34.21
C ALA A 554 -19.88 11.83 -32.85
N VAL A 555 -20.02 12.87 -32.03
CA VAL A 555 -20.76 12.81 -30.76
C VAL A 555 -22.22 12.51 -31.04
N ASP A 556 -22.86 13.27 -31.91
CA ASP A 556 -24.28 13.11 -32.23
C ASP A 556 -24.58 11.72 -32.82
N GLN A 557 -23.71 11.22 -33.71
CA GLN A 557 -23.82 9.87 -34.25
C GLN A 557 -23.70 8.80 -33.15
N ARG A 558 -22.66 8.87 -32.31
CA ARG A 558 -22.41 7.88 -31.25
C ARG A 558 -23.48 7.93 -30.16
N THR A 559 -24.02 9.10 -29.87
CA THR A 559 -25.17 9.23 -28.97
C THR A 559 -26.38 8.53 -29.57
N GLY A 560 -26.64 8.68 -30.88
CA GLY A 560 -27.68 7.93 -31.59
C GLY A 560 -27.50 6.42 -31.47
N GLU A 561 -26.30 5.90 -31.76
CA GLU A 561 -25.95 4.47 -31.64
C GLU A 561 -26.14 3.95 -30.21
N LEU A 562 -25.72 4.72 -29.20
CA LEU A 562 -25.89 4.39 -27.79
C LEU A 562 -27.37 4.33 -27.37
N LEU A 563 -28.20 5.23 -27.88
CA LEU A 563 -29.64 5.24 -27.60
C LEU A 563 -30.37 4.09 -28.28
N THR A 564 -29.99 3.75 -29.52
CA THR A 564 -30.49 2.55 -30.20
C THR A 564 -30.17 1.32 -29.36
N LEU A 565 -28.90 1.15 -28.97
CA LEU A 565 -28.48 0.03 -28.13
C LEU A 565 -29.27 -0.05 -26.81
N ALA A 566 -29.39 1.08 -26.10
CA ALA A 566 -30.12 1.13 -24.82
C ALA A 566 -31.63 0.89 -24.98
N THR A 567 -32.19 1.18 -26.15
CA THR A 567 -33.59 0.90 -26.48
C THR A 567 -33.77 -0.59 -26.78
N ASP A 568 -32.93 -1.15 -27.65
CA ASP A 568 -32.97 -2.55 -28.02
C ASP A 568 -32.80 -3.48 -26.81
N TRP A 569 -31.93 -3.12 -25.85
CA TRP A 569 -31.72 -3.89 -24.62
C TRP A 569 -32.90 -3.88 -23.65
N ALA A 570 -33.84 -2.96 -23.82
CA ALA A 570 -35.05 -2.93 -23.00
C ALA A 570 -36.22 -3.71 -23.61
N GLU A 571 -36.07 -4.21 -24.82
CA GLU A 571 -37.06 -5.09 -25.45
C GLU A 571 -36.94 -6.52 -24.89
N PRO A 572 -38.05 -7.28 -24.79
CA PRO A 572 -38.03 -8.63 -24.24
C PRO A 572 -37.10 -9.60 -25.00
N PRO A 573 -36.28 -10.42 -24.29
CA PRO A 573 -36.13 -10.45 -22.83
C PRO A 573 -35.17 -9.34 -22.34
N ALA A 574 -35.72 -8.29 -21.73
CA ALA A 574 -34.98 -7.11 -21.28
C ALA A 574 -33.97 -7.43 -20.16
N ASP A 575 -34.21 -8.55 -19.49
CA ASP A 575 -33.41 -9.11 -18.43
C ASP A 575 -32.38 -10.15 -18.92
N ALA A 576 -32.13 -10.27 -20.23
CA ALA A 576 -31.18 -11.25 -20.80
C ALA A 576 -29.80 -11.28 -20.11
N PHE A 577 -29.34 -10.14 -19.58
CA PHE A 577 -28.08 -10.05 -18.83
C PHE A 577 -28.25 -9.99 -17.30
N THR A 578 -29.45 -9.70 -16.80
CA THR A 578 -29.75 -9.53 -15.37
C THR A 578 -30.45 -10.73 -14.73
N GLU A 579 -31.17 -11.54 -15.52
CA GLU A 579 -31.81 -12.77 -15.06
C GLU A 579 -30.74 -13.79 -14.63
N GLY A 580 -30.76 -14.18 -13.36
CA GLY A 580 -29.73 -15.05 -12.77
C GLY A 580 -28.33 -14.44 -12.81
N ALA A 581 -28.22 -13.10 -12.76
CA ALA A 581 -26.94 -12.44 -12.64
C ALA A 581 -26.25 -12.81 -11.30
N PRO A 582 -24.91 -12.85 -11.27
CA PRO A 582 -24.17 -13.12 -10.04
C PRO A 582 -24.48 -12.10 -8.94
N GLU A 583 -24.58 -12.58 -7.70
CA GLU A 583 -24.83 -11.77 -6.50
C GLU A 583 -23.58 -11.65 -5.62
N PRO A 584 -23.29 -10.47 -5.02
CA PRO A 584 -24.09 -9.25 -5.06
C PRO A 584 -24.09 -8.56 -6.44
N ALA A 585 -25.25 -8.00 -6.82
CA ALA A 585 -25.44 -7.31 -8.09
C ALA A 585 -24.45 -6.15 -8.28
N PRO A 586 -23.81 -6.03 -9.47
CA PRO A 586 -22.80 -5.01 -9.73
C PRO A 586 -23.42 -3.64 -10.02
N VAL A 587 -22.70 -2.57 -9.64
CA VAL A 587 -23.05 -1.18 -9.96
C VAL A 587 -21.90 -0.52 -10.72
N LEU A 588 -22.19 0.02 -11.90
CA LEU A 588 -21.23 0.81 -12.68
C LEU A 588 -21.27 2.26 -12.20
N GLN A 589 -20.14 2.77 -11.71
CA GLN A 589 -19.97 4.17 -11.29
C GLN A 589 -18.83 4.85 -12.05
N LEU A 590 -19.01 6.12 -12.38
CA LEU A 590 -17.96 6.96 -12.95
C LEU A 590 -17.07 7.50 -11.84
N VAL A 591 -15.77 7.19 -11.89
CA VAL A 591 -14.77 7.69 -10.94
C VAL A 591 -13.64 8.42 -11.66
N PRO A 592 -12.96 9.40 -11.02
CA PRO A 592 -11.86 10.12 -11.64
C PRO A 592 -10.70 9.19 -12.07
N LYS A 593 -10.10 9.47 -13.23
CA LYS A 593 -9.03 8.66 -13.83
C LYS A 593 -7.82 8.42 -12.91
N ALA A 594 -7.48 9.38 -12.06
CA ALA A 594 -6.35 9.28 -11.12
C ALA A 594 -6.42 8.06 -10.18
N TRP A 595 -7.61 7.46 -10.05
CA TRP A 595 -7.87 6.27 -9.25
C TRP A 595 -7.64 4.94 -10.01
N ILE A 596 -7.55 4.95 -11.36
CA ILE A 596 -7.51 3.73 -12.21
C ILE A 596 -6.49 3.83 -13.38
N GLU A 597 -5.44 4.66 -13.32
CA GLU A 597 -4.51 4.79 -14.46
C GLU A 597 -3.86 3.45 -14.85
N ARG A 598 -4.14 2.97 -16.07
CA ARG A 598 -3.57 1.73 -16.62
C ARG A 598 -2.21 1.99 -17.30
N PRO A 599 -1.24 1.06 -17.18
CA PRO A 599 0.01 1.11 -17.96
C PRO A 599 -0.28 1.12 -19.46
N GLY A 600 0.48 1.89 -20.24
CA GLY A 600 0.42 1.86 -21.71
C GLY A 600 -0.86 2.39 -22.38
N SER A 601 -1.77 3.07 -21.66
CA SER A 601 -2.92 3.73 -22.29
C SER A 601 -2.51 5.07 -22.92
N PRO A 602 -2.54 5.23 -24.25
CA PRO A 602 -2.19 6.49 -24.89
C PRO A 602 -3.37 7.46 -24.73
N GLY A 603 -3.21 8.42 -23.83
CA GLY A 603 -4.13 9.55 -23.62
C GLY A 603 -3.73 10.27 -22.34
N GLY A 604 -2.93 11.34 -22.38
CA GLY A 604 -3.05 12.50 -23.28
C GLY A 604 -3.68 13.64 -22.46
N SER A 605 -2.84 14.58 -22.03
CA SER A 605 -3.18 15.94 -21.55
C SER A 605 -4.47 16.08 -20.75
N GLY A 606 -4.46 15.69 -19.47
CA GLY A 606 -5.28 16.40 -18.50
C GLY A 606 -4.59 17.71 -18.17
N SER A 607 -4.93 18.81 -18.85
CA SER A 607 -4.56 20.13 -18.36
C SER A 607 -5.02 20.25 -16.90
N PRO A 608 -4.19 20.75 -15.97
CA PRO A 608 -4.68 21.10 -14.65
C PRO A 608 -5.84 22.09 -14.86
N GLY A 609 -7.02 21.75 -14.34
CA GLY A 609 -8.16 22.66 -14.40
C GLY A 609 -7.73 24.04 -13.89
N PRO A 610 -8.16 25.15 -14.53
CA PRO A 610 -7.79 26.47 -14.07
C PRO A 610 -8.19 26.56 -12.59
N GLY A 611 -7.20 26.84 -11.74
CA GLY A 611 -7.45 27.21 -10.36
C GLY A 611 -8.54 28.27 -10.37
N LEU A 612 -9.54 28.10 -9.51
CA LEU A 612 -10.63 29.04 -9.33
C LEU A 612 -10.06 30.40 -8.91
N GLY A 613 -9.64 31.18 -9.92
CA GLY A 613 -9.45 32.61 -9.84
C GLY A 613 -10.83 33.22 -9.84
N GLY A 614 -11.38 33.41 -8.64
CA GLY A 614 -12.54 34.27 -8.45
C GLY A 614 -12.13 35.71 -8.75
N SER A 615 -12.51 36.22 -9.92
CA SER A 615 -12.62 37.64 -10.20
C SER A 615 -14.08 38.02 -10.29
N ALA A 616 -14.62 38.53 -9.18
CA ALA A 616 -15.57 39.66 -9.07
C ALA A 616 -15.86 39.88 -7.58
#